data_AF-A0A538HJV6-F1
#
_entry.id   AF-A0A538HJV6-F1
#
_cell.length_a   1.000
_cell.length_b   1.000
_cell.length_c   1.000
_cell.angle_alpha   90.00
_cell.angle_beta   90.00
_cell.angle_gamma   90.00
#
_symmetry.space_group_name_H-M   'P 1'
#
loop_
_entity.id
_entity.type
_entity.pdbx_description
1 polymer ?
#
loop_
_entity_poly.entity_id
_entity_poly.type
_entity_poly.pdbx_seq_one_letter_code
_entity_poly.pdbx_strand_id
1 'polypeptide(L)'
;MDLRQAIGADVSIEVMPDADVLARERADVAVDFTEIDAARANTRWCAEHGVHAVVGTTGFTQADYDDLRSVFTQSNCLIAPNFAIGAVLMMRMAEMAAPYFDTAEIIELHHDQKTDAPSGTAMLTAARMAAASDQWGRDPTRTEIVPGARGVEAAPGIRVHSVRQRGLVAHHEVLLGTTGQGLTIRHDSYDRTSFMPGVLLAVKGIAACPGLTVGLDSLLGL
;
A
#
# COMPACT_ATOMS: atom_id res chain seq x y z
N MET A 1 -23.81 9.59 15.06
CA MET A 1 -22.64 9.04 15.77
C MET A 1 -21.92 10.21 16.42
N ASP A 2 -21.63 10.15 17.73
CA ASP A 2 -20.86 11.20 18.41
C ASP A 2 -19.36 10.96 18.17
N LEU A 3 -18.73 11.79 17.35
CA LEU A 3 -17.31 11.70 17.04
C LEU A 3 -16.45 11.83 18.29
N ARG A 4 -16.87 12.58 19.30
CA ARG A 4 -16.10 12.77 20.54
C ARG A 4 -15.98 11.47 21.31
N GLN A 5 -17.06 10.69 21.33
CA GLN A 5 -17.08 9.37 21.95
C GLN A 5 -16.29 8.33 21.14
N ALA A 6 -16.23 8.48 19.82
CA ALA A 6 -15.52 7.57 18.92
C ALA A 6 -14.00 7.83 18.86
N ILE A 7 -13.56 9.09 18.88
CA ILE A 7 -12.15 9.49 18.72
C ILE A 7 -11.48 9.96 20.01
N GLY A 8 -12.26 10.17 21.08
CA GLY A 8 -11.74 10.63 22.38
C GLY A 8 -11.23 12.08 22.39
N ALA A 9 -11.62 12.89 21.41
CA ALA A 9 -11.22 14.30 21.30
C ALA A 9 -12.44 15.20 21.10
N ASP A 10 -12.43 16.38 21.72
CA ASP A 10 -13.46 17.41 21.54
C ASP A 10 -13.20 18.13 20.21
N VAL A 11 -13.90 17.70 19.17
CA VAL A 11 -13.85 18.29 17.83
C VAL A 11 -15.22 18.83 17.46
N SER A 12 -15.24 20.02 16.86
CA SER A 12 -16.45 20.64 16.32
C SER A 12 -16.76 20.07 14.93
N ILE A 13 -16.95 18.75 14.84
CA ILE A 13 -17.23 18.02 13.60
C ILE A 13 -18.53 17.22 13.80
N GLU A 14 -19.46 17.38 12.86
CA GLU A 14 -20.72 16.63 12.81
C GLU A 14 -20.63 15.47 11.81
N VAL A 15 -21.17 14.30 12.19
CA VAL A 15 -21.24 13.14 11.28
C VAL A 15 -22.49 13.24 10.43
N MET A 16 -22.29 13.31 9.11
CA MET A 16 -23.38 13.40 8.13
C MET A 16 -23.49 12.10 7.33
N PRO A 17 -24.71 11.69 6.92
CA PRO A 17 -24.94 10.43 6.20
C PRO A 17 -24.73 10.52 4.69
N ASP A 18 -24.54 11.72 4.14
CA ASP A 18 -24.54 12.01 2.70
C ASP A 18 -23.29 12.78 2.30
N ALA A 19 -22.65 12.35 1.20
CA ALA A 19 -21.48 12.99 0.62
C ALA A 19 -21.77 14.38 0.03
N ASP A 20 -23.03 14.69 -0.32
CA ASP A 20 -23.44 16.01 -0.84
C ASP A 20 -23.08 17.16 0.11
N VAL A 21 -22.94 16.88 1.41
CA VAL A 21 -22.45 17.88 2.37
C VAL A 21 -21.04 18.36 2.04
N LEU A 22 -20.17 17.49 1.50
CA LEU A 22 -18.80 17.84 1.14
C LEU A 22 -18.79 18.88 0.02
N ALA A 23 -19.70 18.79 -0.94
CA ALA A 23 -19.83 19.79 -2.00
C ALA A 23 -20.41 21.11 -1.45
N ARG A 24 -21.43 21.03 -0.56
CA ARG A 24 -22.04 22.22 0.06
C ARG A 24 -21.04 23.02 0.90
N GLU A 25 -20.23 22.32 1.68
CA GLU A 25 -19.18 22.90 2.54
C GLU A 25 -17.87 23.15 1.78
N ARG A 26 -17.82 22.83 0.47
CA ARG A 26 -16.67 23.04 -0.42
C ARG A 26 -15.39 22.37 0.09
N ALA A 27 -15.49 21.10 0.46
CA ALA A 27 -14.34 20.29 0.85
C ALA A 27 -13.32 20.20 -0.30
N ASP A 28 -12.05 20.50 -0.01
CA ASP A 28 -10.98 20.40 -1.01
C ASP A 28 -10.60 18.94 -1.29
N VAL A 29 -10.54 18.11 -0.25
CA VAL A 29 -10.06 16.73 -0.32
C VAL A 29 -10.94 15.80 0.50
N ALA A 30 -11.41 14.71 -0.11
CA ALA A 30 -12.06 13.59 0.55
C ALA A 30 -11.05 12.45 0.79
N VAL A 31 -11.10 11.84 1.98
CA VAL A 31 -10.27 10.69 2.36
C VAL A 31 -11.15 9.46 2.53
N ASP A 32 -10.87 8.40 1.79
CA ASP A 32 -11.70 7.19 1.76
C ASP A 32 -10.90 5.93 2.19
N PHE A 33 -11.33 5.36 3.32
CA PHE A 33 -10.92 4.05 3.82
C PHE A 33 -12.16 3.22 4.15
N THR A 34 -12.92 2.86 3.11
CA THR A 34 -14.18 2.11 3.20
C THR A 34 -14.06 0.72 2.56
N GLU A 35 -15.17 0.16 2.09
CA GLU A 35 -15.22 -1.09 1.33
C GLU A 35 -15.22 -0.81 -0.18
N ILE A 36 -14.78 -1.76 -1.00
CA ILE A 36 -14.51 -1.53 -2.43
C ILE A 36 -15.71 -0.97 -3.20
N ASP A 37 -16.92 -1.44 -2.94
CA ASP A 37 -18.12 -0.96 -3.64
C ASP A 37 -18.47 0.48 -3.26
N ALA A 38 -18.31 0.84 -1.97
CA ALA A 38 -18.49 2.21 -1.51
C ALA A 38 -17.38 3.11 -2.05
N ALA A 39 -16.12 2.68 -2.01
CA ALA A 39 -14.99 3.45 -2.50
C ALA A 39 -15.10 3.77 -4.00
N ARG A 40 -15.59 2.83 -4.82
CA ARG A 40 -15.88 3.10 -6.25
C ARG A 40 -16.90 4.22 -6.41
N ALA A 41 -18.01 4.14 -5.69
CA ALA A 41 -19.07 5.15 -5.74
C ALA A 41 -18.59 6.51 -5.24
N ASN A 42 -17.94 6.55 -4.08
CA ASN A 42 -17.42 7.77 -3.46
C ASN A 42 -16.34 8.45 -4.34
N THR A 43 -15.42 7.66 -4.89
CA THR A 43 -14.33 8.18 -5.73
C THR A 43 -14.87 8.77 -7.02
N ARG A 44 -15.88 8.15 -7.63
CA ARG A 44 -16.60 8.70 -8.78
C ARG A 44 -17.35 9.99 -8.43
N TRP A 45 -18.06 10.01 -7.30
CA TRP A 45 -18.75 11.21 -6.82
C TRP A 45 -17.77 12.37 -6.64
N CYS A 46 -16.58 12.12 -6.10
CA CYS A 46 -15.53 13.15 -5.94
C CYS A 46 -15.11 13.74 -7.28
N ALA A 47 -14.89 12.89 -8.30
CA ALA A 47 -14.53 13.34 -9.65
C ALA A 47 -15.63 14.23 -10.26
N GLU A 48 -16.90 13.84 -10.12
CA GLU A 48 -18.06 14.56 -10.66
C GLU A 48 -18.28 15.93 -10.01
N HIS A 49 -17.84 16.11 -8.76
CA HIS A 49 -17.99 17.34 -7.99
C HIS A 49 -16.71 18.18 -7.87
N GLY A 50 -15.64 17.78 -8.55
CA GLY A 50 -14.36 18.50 -8.51
C GLY A 50 -13.65 18.43 -7.15
N VAL A 51 -13.96 17.45 -6.32
CA VAL A 51 -13.31 17.20 -5.03
C VAL A 51 -12.11 16.29 -5.25
N HIS A 52 -10.96 16.59 -4.64
CA HIS A 52 -9.82 15.69 -4.69
C HIS A 52 -10.07 14.43 -3.85
N ALA A 53 -9.55 13.28 -4.25
CA ALA A 53 -9.72 12.02 -3.54
C ALA A 53 -8.38 11.43 -3.09
N VAL A 54 -8.28 11.01 -1.83
CA VAL A 54 -7.19 10.21 -1.28
C VAL A 54 -7.79 8.90 -0.78
N VAL A 55 -7.51 7.81 -1.46
CA VAL A 55 -8.17 6.52 -1.25
C VAL A 55 -7.16 5.47 -0.80
N GLY A 56 -7.42 4.86 0.35
CA GLY A 56 -6.68 3.70 0.85
C GLY A 56 -7.43 2.39 0.78
N THR A 57 -8.66 2.41 0.26
CA THR A 57 -9.43 1.19 -0.01
C THR A 57 -8.74 0.35 -1.09
N THR A 58 -8.50 -0.92 -0.78
CA THR A 58 -7.89 -1.90 -1.70
C THR A 58 -8.96 -2.60 -2.55
N GLY A 59 -8.56 -3.22 -3.67
CA GLY A 59 -9.44 -4.06 -4.49
C GLY A 59 -9.90 -3.43 -5.81
N PHE A 60 -9.42 -2.23 -6.12
CA PHE A 60 -9.60 -1.62 -7.43
C PHE A 60 -8.93 -2.49 -8.51
N THR A 61 -9.66 -2.71 -9.60
CA THR A 61 -9.22 -3.45 -10.78
C THR A 61 -8.57 -2.52 -11.79
N GLN A 62 -7.91 -3.09 -12.80
CA GLN A 62 -7.36 -2.29 -13.90
C GLN A 62 -8.45 -1.48 -14.62
N ALA A 63 -9.63 -2.08 -14.83
CA ALA A 63 -10.77 -1.39 -15.43
C ALA A 63 -11.23 -0.21 -14.58
N ASP A 64 -11.22 -0.34 -13.25
CA ASP A 64 -11.53 0.78 -12.36
C ASP A 64 -10.49 1.90 -12.51
N TYR A 65 -9.19 1.57 -12.56
CA TYR A 65 -8.17 2.60 -12.76
C TYR A 65 -8.28 3.31 -14.11
N ASP A 66 -8.59 2.58 -15.18
CA ASP A 66 -8.75 3.15 -16.52
C ASP A 66 -9.97 4.09 -16.58
N ASP A 67 -11.07 3.69 -15.94
CA ASP A 67 -12.26 4.54 -15.78
C ASP A 67 -11.93 5.81 -14.98
N LEU A 68 -11.29 5.67 -13.82
CA LEU A 68 -10.92 6.79 -12.96
C LEU A 68 -9.98 7.80 -13.64
N ARG A 69 -9.05 7.32 -14.48
CA ARG A 69 -8.21 8.20 -15.33
C ARG A 69 -9.03 9.07 -16.28
N SER A 70 -10.17 8.57 -16.74
CA SER A 70 -11.02 9.30 -17.70
C SER A 70 -11.90 10.36 -17.04
N VAL A 71 -12.22 10.23 -15.75
CA VAL A 71 -13.16 11.11 -15.04
C VAL A 71 -12.50 12.17 -14.16
N PHE A 72 -11.30 11.92 -13.60
CA PHE A 72 -10.55 12.91 -12.82
C PHE A 72 -9.87 13.94 -13.74
N THR A 73 -10.68 14.85 -14.28
CA THR A 73 -10.26 15.89 -15.22
C THR A 73 -10.19 17.29 -14.60
N GLN A 74 -10.97 17.53 -13.54
CA GLN A 74 -11.04 18.82 -12.83
C GLN A 74 -10.48 18.74 -11.40
N SER A 75 -10.32 17.53 -10.87
CA SER A 75 -9.70 17.24 -9.59
C SER A 75 -8.72 16.08 -9.75
N ASN A 76 -8.10 15.68 -8.65
CA ASN A 76 -7.04 14.67 -8.61
C ASN A 76 -7.41 13.56 -7.65
N CYS A 77 -6.99 12.34 -7.96
CA CYS A 77 -7.17 11.15 -7.18
C CYS A 77 -5.83 10.49 -6.90
N LEU A 78 -5.55 10.18 -5.64
CA LEU A 78 -4.44 9.34 -5.23
C LEU A 78 -4.99 8.08 -4.59
N ILE A 79 -4.67 6.93 -5.18
CA ILE A 79 -4.99 5.62 -4.62
C ILE A 79 -3.68 4.95 -4.19
N ALA A 80 -3.49 4.68 -2.91
CA ALA A 80 -2.29 3.98 -2.44
C ALA A 80 -2.65 2.68 -1.71
N PRO A 81 -2.05 1.53 -2.10
CA PRO A 81 -2.28 0.26 -1.42
C PRO A 81 -1.65 0.21 -0.03
N ASN A 82 -0.78 1.17 0.31
CA ASN A 82 -0.14 1.30 1.60
C ASN A 82 0.28 2.75 1.84
N PHE A 83 -0.17 3.35 2.95
CA PHE A 83 0.16 4.72 3.35
C PHE A 83 1.30 4.81 4.38
N ALA A 84 1.89 3.69 4.79
CA ALA A 84 3.05 3.70 5.66
C ALA A 84 4.27 4.13 4.85
N ILE A 85 4.78 5.35 5.08
CA ILE A 85 5.95 5.90 4.38
C ILE A 85 7.15 4.95 4.51
N GLY A 86 7.35 4.36 5.68
CA GLY A 86 8.42 3.39 5.89
C GLY A 86 8.31 2.14 5.01
N ALA A 87 7.09 1.66 4.73
CA ALA A 87 6.89 0.53 3.82
C ALA A 87 7.22 0.91 2.38
N VAL A 88 6.82 2.12 1.94
CA VAL A 88 7.15 2.63 0.60
C VAL A 88 8.66 2.78 0.42
N LEU A 89 9.35 3.33 1.42
CA LEU A 89 10.81 3.45 1.42
C LEU A 89 11.49 2.08 1.43
N MET A 90 11.01 1.12 2.23
CA MET A 90 11.53 -0.25 2.24
C MET A 90 11.43 -0.90 0.85
N MET A 91 10.27 -0.77 0.18
CA MET A 91 10.10 -1.28 -1.18
C MET A 91 11.11 -0.65 -2.15
N ARG A 92 11.27 0.67 -2.10
CA ARG A 92 12.21 1.39 -2.96
C ARG A 92 13.67 1.02 -2.69
N MET A 93 14.05 0.89 -1.43
CA MET A 93 15.40 0.48 -1.04
C MET A 93 15.68 -0.97 -1.47
N ALA A 94 14.71 -1.87 -1.34
CA ALA A 94 14.81 -3.25 -1.80
C ALA A 94 14.97 -3.34 -3.32
N GLU A 95 14.17 -2.57 -4.07
CA GLU A 95 14.29 -2.43 -5.52
C GLU A 95 15.67 -1.90 -5.93
N MET A 96 16.17 -0.85 -5.26
CA MET A 96 17.50 -0.29 -5.54
C MET A 96 18.64 -1.26 -5.19
N ALA A 97 18.48 -2.06 -4.14
CA ALA A 97 19.49 -3.04 -3.71
C ALA A 97 19.50 -4.29 -4.60
N ALA A 98 18.36 -4.68 -5.19
CA ALA A 98 18.19 -5.93 -5.92
C ALA A 98 19.30 -6.25 -6.97
N PRO A 99 19.80 -5.30 -7.78
CA PRO A 99 20.84 -5.60 -8.77
C PRO A 99 22.22 -5.98 -8.20
N TYR A 100 22.44 -5.81 -6.89
CA TYR A 100 23.74 -6.04 -6.23
C TYR A 100 23.81 -7.34 -5.45
N PHE A 101 22.74 -8.14 -5.44
CA PHE A 101 22.65 -9.38 -4.67
C PHE A 101 22.22 -10.54 -5.57
N ASP A 102 22.66 -11.75 -5.24
CA ASP A 102 22.38 -12.96 -6.03
C ASP A 102 21.05 -13.60 -5.61
N THR A 103 20.62 -13.43 -4.36
CA THR A 103 19.41 -14.06 -3.83
C THR A 103 18.59 -13.08 -3.02
N ALA A 104 17.27 -13.28 -3.02
CA ALA A 104 16.37 -12.50 -2.18
C ALA A 104 15.18 -13.34 -1.67
N GLU A 105 14.76 -13.03 -0.44
CA GLU A 105 13.54 -13.57 0.15
C GLU A 105 12.82 -12.47 0.95
N ILE A 106 11.49 -12.53 0.97
CA ILE A 106 10.65 -11.57 1.67
C ILE A 106 9.85 -12.29 2.74
N ILE A 107 9.89 -11.80 3.97
CA ILE A 107 9.09 -12.29 5.08
C ILE A 107 8.10 -11.20 5.44
N GLU A 108 6.81 -11.51 5.35
CA GLU A 108 5.73 -10.62 5.77
C GLU A 108 5.03 -11.19 7.01
N LEU A 109 4.78 -10.33 7.99
CA LEU A 109 4.29 -10.68 9.31
C LEU A 109 3.06 -9.83 9.63
N HIS A 110 1.90 -10.48 9.75
CA HIS A 110 0.63 -9.80 10.02
C HIS A 110 -0.14 -10.46 11.16
N HIS A 111 -1.14 -9.74 11.67
CA HIS A 111 -2.13 -10.29 12.60
C HIS A 111 -2.80 -11.57 12.07
N ASP A 112 -3.33 -12.39 12.99
CA ASP A 112 -3.98 -13.68 12.67
C ASP A 112 -5.30 -13.55 11.89
N GLN A 113 -5.93 -12.38 11.91
CA GLN A 113 -7.17 -12.10 11.17
C GLN A 113 -6.95 -11.71 9.69
N LYS A 114 -5.71 -11.61 9.20
CA LYS A 114 -5.46 -11.22 7.80
C LYS A 114 -5.81 -12.40 6.88
N THR A 115 -6.74 -12.16 5.95
CA THR A 115 -7.38 -13.21 5.13
C THR A 115 -6.61 -13.59 3.87
N ASP A 116 -5.79 -12.68 3.35
CA ASP A 116 -4.98 -12.86 2.14
C ASP A 116 -3.52 -13.18 2.48
N ALA A 117 -2.87 -14.00 1.66
CA ALA A 117 -1.44 -14.29 1.73
C ALA A 117 -0.89 -14.67 0.32
N PRO A 118 0.28 -14.14 -0.10
CA PRO A 118 1.01 -13.06 0.56
C PRO A 118 0.30 -11.71 0.51
N SER A 119 0.69 -10.80 1.40
CA SER A 119 0.18 -9.42 1.40
C SER A 119 0.49 -8.68 0.09
N GLY A 120 -0.40 -7.77 -0.31
CA GLY A 120 -0.18 -6.94 -1.51
C GLY A 120 1.13 -6.15 -1.50
N THR A 121 1.57 -5.65 -0.34
CA THR A 121 2.89 -5.00 -0.21
C THR A 121 4.03 -5.96 -0.51
N ALA A 122 3.99 -7.21 -0.03
CA ALA A 122 5.03 -8.19 -0.31
C ALA A 122 5.07 -8.57 -1.80
N MET A 123 3.90 -8.77 -2.43
CA MET A 123 3.81 -9.04 -3.86
C MET A 123 4.36 -7.89 -4.70
N LEU A 124 4.01 -6.63 -4.37
CA LEU A 124 4.53 -5.45 -5.05
C LEU A 124 6.05 -5.30 -4.86
N THR A 125 6.56 -5.58 -3.66
CA THR A 125 8.00 -5.56 -3.37
C THR A 125 8.74 -6.55 -4.26
N ALA A 126 8.28 -7.82 -4.30
CA ALA A 126 8.88 -8.86 -5.14
C ALA A 126 8.86 -8.48 -6.63
N ALA A 127 7.72 -7.96 -7.12
CA ALA A 127 7.58 -7.54 -8.50
C ALA A 127 8.55 -6.41 -8.87
N ARG A 128 8.70 -5.39 -8.01
CA ARG A 128 9.66 -4.29 -8.24
C ARG A 128 11.10 -4.79 -8.25
N MET A 129 11.48 -5.65 -7.30
CA MET A 129 12.82 -6.24 -7.24
C MET A 129 13.14 -7.07 -8.49
N ALA A 130 12.20 -7.91 -8.94
CA ALA A 130 12.38 -8.73 -10.14
C ALA A 130 12.38 -7.89 -11.44
N ALA A 131 11.74 -6.72 -11.45
CA ALA A 131 11.85 -5.78 -12.56
C ALA A 131 13.19 -5.04 -12.58
N ALA A 132 13.80 -4.82 -11.41
CA ALA A 132 15.09 -4.14 -11.27
C ALA A 132 16.29 -5.07 -11.56
N SER A 133 16.15 -6.38 -11.35
CA SER A 133 17.20 -7.38 -11.61
C SER A 133 16.63 -8.66 -12.18
N ASP A 134 17.26 -9.16 -13.25
CA ASP A 134 17.00 -10.47 -13.86
C ASP A 134 18.03 -11.54 -13.43
N GLN A 135 18.99 -11.19 -12.56
CA GLN A 135 20.13 -12.03 -12.18
C GLN A 135 19.92 -12.71 -10.83
N TRP A 136 18.84 -13.46 -10.68
CA TRP A 136 18.60 -14.24 -9.46
C TRP A 136 19.24 -15.62 -9.55
N GLY A 137 20.04 -15.95 -8.54
CA GLY A 137 20.65 -17.25 -8.36
C GLY A 137 19.61 -18.36 -8.29
N ARG A 138 19.93 -19.50 -8.91
CA ARG A 138 19.04 -20.67 -8.92
C ARG A 138 18.82 -21.19 -7.50
N ASP A 139 17.55 -21.31 -7.10
CA ASP A 139 17.16 -22.05 -5.89
C ASP A 139 17.56 -23.53 -6.02
N PRO A 140 18.49 -24.05 -5.18
CA PRO A 140 18.92 -25.44 -5.26
C PRO A 140 17.93 -26.40 -4.59
N THR A 141 16.86 -25.91 -3.97
CA THR A 141 15.86 -26.74 -3.28
C THR A 141 15.13 -27.64 -4.27
N ARG A 142 15.34 -28.96 -4.16
CA ARG A 142 14.73 -29.97 -5.06
C ARG A 142 13.50 -30.65 -4.47
N THR A 143 13.40 -30.69 -3.15
CA THR A 143 12.36 -31.43 -2.44
C THR A 143 11.98 -30.67 -1.20
N GLU A 144 10.70 -30.35 -1.07
CA GLU A 144 10.12 -29.88 0.19
C GLU A 144 9.63 -31.10 0.98
N ILE A 145 10.04 -31.21 2.24
CA ILE A 145 9.54 -32.27 3.14
C ILE A 145 8.04 -32.12 3.36
N VAL A 146 7.59 -30.86 3.48
CA VAL A 146 6.18 -30.48 3.58
C VAL A 146 5.88 -29.50 2.45
N PRO A 147 4.85 -29.73 1.62
CA PRO A 147 4.48 -28.81 0.54
C PRO A 147 4.26 -27.38 1.06
N GLY A 148 4.84 -26.40 0.39
CA GLY A 148 4.78 -24.97 0.73
C GLY A 148 5.81 -24.51 1.76
N ALA A 149 6.69 -25.40 2.27
CA ALA A 149 7.63 -25.05 3.32
C ALA A 149 8.70 -24.01 2.91
N ARG A 150 8.99 -23.82 1.61
CA ARG A 150 9.88 -22.74 1.16
C ARG A 150 9.19 -21.41 0.92
N GLY A 151 7.89 -21.30 1.17
CA GLY A 151 7.13 -20.12 0.77
C GLY A 151 6.87 -20.10 -0.74
N VAL A 152 6.06 -19.15 -1.18
CA VAL A 152 5.63 -19.05 -2.58
C VAL A 152 6.66 -18.27 -3.40
N GLU A 153 6.91 -18.69 -4.64
CA GLU A 153 7.64 -17.88 -5.60
C GLU A 153 6.71 -16.77 -6.11
N ALA A 154 6.89 -15.55 -5.59
CA ALA A 154 6.01 -14.41 -5.88
C ALA A 154 6.45 -13.64 -7.13
N ALA A 155 7.74 -13.72 -7.46
CA ALA A 155 8.35 -13.22 -8.68
C ALA A 155 9.55 -14.11 -9.03
N PRO A 156 10.04 -14.12 -10.29
CA PRO A 156 11.14 -15.00 -10.69
C PRO A 156 12.34 -14.91 -9.73
N GLY A 157 12.69 -16.02 -9.08
CA GLY A 157 13.83 -16.09 -8.16
C GLY A 157 13.63 -15.43 -6.79
N ILE A 158 12.44 -14.90 -6.48
CA ILE A 158 12.14 -14.23 -5.21
C ILE A 158 10.96 -14.93 -4.52
N ARG A 159 11.24 -15.48 -3.33
CA ARG A 159 10.21 -16.14 -2.51
C ARG A 159 9.64 -15.23 -1.43
N VAL A 160 8.37 -15.45 -1.11
CA VAL A 160 7.65 -14.75 -0.04
C VAL A 160 7.14 -15.74 1.00
N HIS A 161 7.34 -15.39 2.27
CA HIS A 161 6.91 -16.13 3.45
C HIS A 161 5.90 -15.32 4.24
N SER A 162 4.78 -15.91 4.60
CA SER A 162 3.68 -15.23 5.29
C SER A 162 3.51 -15.76 6.71
N VAL A 163 3.72 -14.90 7.70
CA VAL A 163 3.47 -15.18 9.12
C VAL A 163 2.15 -14.54 9.53
N ARG A 164 1.29 -15.31 10.19
CA ARG A 164 0.01 -14.86 10.75
C ARG A 164 0.02 -15.14 12.25
N GLN A 165 0.14 -14.10 13.07
CA GLN A 165 0.31 -14.27 14.51
C GLN A 165 -0.37 -13.14 15.30
N ARG A 166 -1.02 -13.51 16.41
CA ARG A 166 -1.56 -12.55 17.37
C ARG A 166 -0.46 -11.66 17.94
N GLY A 167 -0.75 -10.37 18.04
CA GLY A 167 0.18 -9.34 18.55
C GLY A 167 1.01 -8.65 17.47
N LEU A 168 0.98 -9.12 16.22
CA LEU A 168 1.54 -8.41 15.08
C LEU A 168 0.50 -7.46 14.47
N VAL A 169 0.98 -6.42 13.80
CA VAL A 169 0.13 -5.54 12.97
C VAL A 169 0.45 -5.78 11.49
N ALA A 170 1.55 -5.22 11.01
CA ALA A 170 2.04 -5.38 9.64
C ALA A 170 3.54 -5.06 9.59
N HIS A 171 4.35 -6.08 9.34
CA HIS A 171 5.80 -5.96 9.26
C HIS A 171 6.31 -6.70 8.02
N HIS A 172 7.42 -6.20 7.48
CA HIS A 172 8.06 -6.77 6.30
C HIS A 172 9.56 -6.76 6.48
N GLU A 173 10.19 -7.82 6.03
CA GLU A 173 11.63 -7.98 6.02
C GLU A 173 12.05 -8.50 4.65
N VAL A 174 12.92 -7.76 3.98
CA VAL A 174 13.55 -8.18 2.73
C VAL A 174 14.97 -8.60 3.06
N LEU A 175 15.28 -9.86 2.80
CA LEU A 175 16.59 -10.47 2.97
C LEU A 175 17.24 -10.54 1.59
N LEU A 176 18.40 -9.91 1.43
CA LEU A 176 19.21 -10.01 0.22
C LEU A 176 20.57 -10.63 0.56
N GLY A 177 21.04 -11.57 -0.27
CA GLY A 177 22.25 -12.34 -0.04
C GLY A 177 23.15 -12.41 -1.26
N THR A 178 24.47 -12.35 -1.04
CA THR A 178 25.50 -12.66 -2.04
C THR A 178 26.73 -13.19 -1.32
N THR A 179 27.79 -13.53 -2.07
CA THR A 179 29.00 -14.13 -1.50
C THR A 179 29.64 -13.19 -0.47
N GLY A 180 29.72 -13.66 0.78
CA GLY A 180 30.43 -12.99 1.87
C GLY A 180 29.69 -11.83 2.55
N GLN A 181 28.45 -11.50 2.14
CA GLN A 181 27.65 -10.45 2.77
C GLN A 181 26.15 -10.67 2.60
N GLY A 182 25.36 -9.98 3.42
CA GLY A 182 23.91 -9.89 3.29
C GLY A 182 23.41 -8.52 3.70
N LEU A 183 22.22 -8.17 3.22
CA LEU A 183 21.51 -6.95 3.58
C LEU A 183 20.09 -7.32 4.02
N THR A 184 19.67 -6.81 5.16
CA THR A 184 18.30 -6.92 5.64
C THR A 184 17.67 -5.53 5.66
N ILE A 185 16.55 -5.37 4.98
CA ILE A 185 15.75 -4.15 5.00
C ILE A 185 14.43 -4.49 5.69
N ARG A 186 14.20 -3.87 6.84
CA ARG A 186 13.05 -4.17 7.70
C ARG A 186 12.18 -2.94 7.92
N HIS A 187 10.87 -3.14 7.80
CA HIS A 187 9.86 -2.17 8.18
C HIS A 187 8.89 -2.77 9.20
N ASP A 188 8.63 -2.04 10.28
CA ASP A 188 7.70 -2.43 11.33
C ASP A 188 6.59 -1.37 11.48
N SER A 189 5.33 -1.77 11.31
CA SER A 189 4.19 -0.96 11.78
C SER A 189 3.79 -1.43 13.16
N TYR A 190 3.92 -0.57 14.17
CA TYR A 190 3.53 -0.91 15.54
C TYR A 190 2.02 -0.75 15.79
N ASP A 191 1.37 0.14 15.04
CA ASP A 191 -0.08 0.36 15.07
C ASP A 191 -0.53 1.13 13.82
N ARG A 192 -1.84 1.42 13.71
CA ARG A 192 -2.43 2.10 12.55
C ARG A 192 -2.03 3.57 12.41
N THR A 193 -1.43 4.18 13.43
CA THR A 193 -0.95 5.56 13.32
C THR A 193 0.20 5.67 12.33
N SER A 194 0.90 4.57 12.01
CA SER A 194 1.97 4.52 11.01
C SER A 194 1.53 4.94 9.60
N PHE A 195 0.25 4.80 9.27
CA PHE A 195 -0.31 5.19 7.98
C PHE A 195 -0.64 6.69 7.89
N MET A 196 -0.94 7.34 9.03
CA MET A 196 -1.46 8.71 9.06
C MET A 196 -0.50 9.74 8.46
N PRO A 197 0.84 9.67 8.68
CA PRO A 197 1.78 10.55 8.00
C PRO A 197 1.69 10.49 6.48
N GLY A 198 1.51 9.29 5.91
CA GLY A 198 1.35 9.15 4.46
C GLY A 198 0.00 9.68 3.97
N VAL A 199 -1.08 9.51 4.74
CA VAL A 199 -2.38 10.11 4.41
C VAL A 199 -2.28 11.63 4.38
N LEU A 200 -1.64 12.22 5.39
CA LEU A 200 -1.42 13.67 5.45
C LEU A 200 -0.50 14.15 4.30
N LEU A 201 0.52 13.36 3.94
CA LEU A 201 1.37 13.66 2.78
C LEU A 201 0.53 13.69 1.49
N ALA A 202 -0.32 12.68 1.28
CA ALA A 202 -1.19 12.60 0.11
C ALA A 202 -2.19 13.76 0.07
N VAL A 203 -2.88 14.05 1.17
CA VAL A 203 -3.86 15.16 1.26
C VAL A 203 -3.18 16.49 0.95
N LYS A 204 -2.01 16.76 1.55
CA LYS A 204 -1.28 18.03 1.32
C LYS A 204 -0.64 18.11 -0.07
N GLY A 205 -0.28 16.96 -0.66
CA GLY A 205 0.40 16.86 -1.95
C GLY A 205 -0.52 16.66 -3.15
N ILE A 206 -1.82 16.46 -2.95
CA ILE A 206 -2.76 16.01 -3.98
C ILE A 206 -2.82 16.93 -5.22
N ALA A 207 -2.55 18.22 -5.05
CA ALA A 207 -2.48 19.19 -6.15
C ALA A 207 -1.36 18.87 -7.15
N ALA A 208 -0.30 18.18 -6.72
CA ALA A 208 0.83 17.77 -7.56
C ALA A 208 0.65 16.39 -8.22
N CYS A 209 -0.50 15.74 -8.03
CA CYS A 209 -0.82 14.40 -8.53
C CYS A 209 -1.90 14.45 -9.62
N PRO A 210 -1.59 14.92 -10.86
CA PRO A 210 -2.61 15.18 -11.87
C PRO A 210 -3.42 13.93 -12.24
N GLY A 211 -4.74 14.07 -12.31
CA GLY A 211 -5.64 12.98 -12.69
C GLY A 211 -5.64 11.85 -11.67
N LEU A 212 -5.31 10.63 -12.10
CA LEU A 212 -5.14 9.48 -11.20
C LEU A 212 -3.66 9.16 -10.97
N THR A 213 -3.22 9.22 -9.71
CA THR A 213 -1.92 8.74 -9.24
C THR A 213 -2.10 7.49 -8.40
N VAL A 214 -1.26 6.47 -8.63
CA VAL A 214 -1.27 5.21 -7.85
C VAL A 214 0.02 5.11 -7.04
N GLY A 215 -0.11 4.95 -5.72
CA GLY A 215 1.01 4.91 -4.79
C GLY A 215 1.44 6.29 -4.26
N LEU A 216 2.46 6.30 -3.41
CA LEU A 216 3.02 7.52 -2.78
C LEU A 216 4.40 7.90 -3.35
N ASP A 217 4.96 7.10 -4.25
CA ASP A 217 6.32 7.25 -4.76
C ASP A 217 6.60 8.66 -5.29
N SER A 218 5.69 9.20 -6.13
CA SER A 218 5.84 10.53 -6.73
C SER A 218 5.87 11.66 -5.68
N LEU A 219 5.11 11.53 -4.59
CA LEU A 219 5.08 12.52 -3.51
C LEU A 219 6.31 12.44 -2.60
N LEU A 220 7.01 11.31 -2.61
CA LEU A 220 8.26 11.10 -1.89
C LEU A 220 9.50 11.36 -2.77
N GLY A 221 9.31 11.68 -4.05
CA GLY A 221 10.39 11.89 -5.01
C GLY A 221 11.17 10.61 -5.36
N LEU A 222 10.50 9.46 -5.35
CA LEU A 222 11.10 8.13 -5.56
C LEU A 222 10.99 7.64 -7.00
#